data_AF-A0A257LH71-F1
#
_entry.id   AF-A0A257LH71-F1
#
_cell.length_a   1.000
_cell.length_b   1.000
_cell.length_c   1.000
_cell.angle_alpha   90.00
_cell.angle_beta   90.00
_cell.angle_gamma   90.00
#
_symmetry.space_group_name_H-M   'P 1'
#
loop_
_entity.id
_entity.type
_entity.pdbx_description
1 polymer ?
#
loop_
_entity_poly.entity_id
_entity_poly.type
_entity_poly.pdbx_seq_one_letter_code
_entity_poly.pdbx_strand_id
1 'polypeptide(L)'
;GFRTFLGEAANFGGEMPVLLRRCFPEMNLSEQSLAKWWTLQGLNMKEIDLTESLGVVETEAGLEEALKLHFRDVAGIPSEKPLHQHWEELAALTLPTRVEAVRPTQEALVRLSYRCFPSFRPLLAEYQLILAELLKPKPQKIAERLAGLEQSRRTMTEKARHARDYLDWFEITQVRETSGAFEDYLALKERLKTRVSDRKDPVSTYLDRMEKIFNRSGNAARPAP
;
A
#
# COMPACT_ATOMS: atom_id res chain seq x y z
N GLY A 1 12.45 1.21 -25.71
CA GLY A 1 11.79 -0.01 -25.21
C GLY A 1 11.01 0.29 -23.94
N PHE A 2 11.64 0.24 -22.77
CA PHE A 2 10.91 0.30 -21.49
C PHE A 2 10.44 1.70 -21.07
N ARG A 3 11.24 2.75 -21.28
CA ARG A 3 10.77 4.14 -21.05
C ARG A 3 9.58 4.53 -21.93
N THR A 4 9.58 4.11 -23.19
CA THR A 4 8.47 4.32 -24.13
C THR A 4 7.22 3.54 -23.72
N PHE A 5 7.41 2.30 -23.25
CA PHE A 5 6.34 1.48 -22.68
C PHE A 5 5.69 2.16 -21.45
N LEU A 6 6.49 2.56 -20.45
CA LEU A 6 5.97 3.18 -19.23
C LEU A 6 5.23 4.50 -19.49
N GLY A 7 5.66 5.27 -20.49
CA GLY A 7 4.98 6.50 -20.88
C GLY A 7 3.62 6.28 -21.55
N GLU A 8 3.47 5.22 -22.38
CA GLU A 8 2.20 4.91 -23.04
C GLU A 8 1.27 4.06 -22.16
N ALA A 9 1.81 3.21 -21.29
CA ALA A 9 1.04 2.26 -20.47
C ALA A 9 0.06 2.95 -19.51
N ALA A 10 0.39 4.14 -19.00
CA ALA A 10 -0.48 4.90 -18.10
C ALA A 10 -1.79 5.38 -18.76
N ASN A 11 -1.77 5.60 -20.07
CA ASN A 11 -2.90 6.12 -20.85
C ASN A 11 -3.52 5.08 -21.79
N PHE A 12 -3.07 3.82 -21.73
CA PHE A 12 -3.48 2.79 -22.67
C PHE A 12 -4.72 2.05 -22.19
N GLY A 13 -5.86 2.26 -22.87
CA GLY A 13 -7.13 1.60 -22.57
C GLY A 13 -7.34 0.23 -23.24
N GLY A 14 -6.33 -0.32 -23.91
CA GLY A 14 -6.39 -1.62 -24.59
C GLY A 14 -5.71 -2.74 -23.80
N GLU A 15 -5.64 -3.94 -24.38
CA GLU A 15 -4.96 -5.07 -23.76
C GLU A 15 -3.42 -4.87 -23.74
N MET A 16 -2.84 -4.90 -22.55
CA MET A 16 -1.41 -4.67 -22.31
C MET A 16 -0.43 -5.48 -23.20
N PRO A 17 -0.72 -6.73 -23.63
CA PRO A 17 0.11 -7.47 -24.58
C PRO A 17 0.31 -6.79 -25.94
N VAL A 18 -0.67 -6.02 -26.41
CA VAL A 18 -0.60 -5.28 -27.69
C VAL A 18 0.42 -4.15 -27.59
N LEU A 19 0.41 -3.43 -26.46
CA LEU A 19 1.36 -2.36 -26.19
C LEU A 19 2.78 -2.90 -25.96
N LEU A 20 2.92 -4.04 -25.31
CA LEU A 20 4.21 -4.74 -25.14
C LEU A 20 4.84 -5.10 -26.48
N ARG A 21 4.07 -5.61 -27.46
CA ARG A 21 4.60 -5.89 -28.81
C ARG A 21 5.07 -4.65 -29.54
N ARG A 22 4.34 -3.54 -29.40
CA ARG A 22 4.69 -2.27 -30.04
C ARG A 22 6.00 -1.71 -29.47
N CYS A 23 6.19 -1.82 -28.16
CA CYS A 23 7.38 -1.28 -27.49
C CYS A 23 8.59 -2.24 -27.49
N PHE A 24 8.35 -3.55 -27.67
CA PHE A 24 9.38 -4.61 -27.67
C PHE A 24 9.17 -5.58 -28.86
N PRO A 25 9.40 -5.12 -30.10
CA PRO A 25 9.19 -5.92 -31.29
C PRO A 25 10.16 -7.12 -31.41
N GLU A 26 11.28 -7.13 -30.68
CA GLU A 26 12.24 -8.25 -30.68
C GLU A 26 11.83 -9.43 -29.78
N MET A 27 10.78 -9.28 -28.96
CA MET A 27 10.24 -10.40 -28.20
C MET A 27 9.44 -11.33 -29.13
N ASN A 28 10.09 -12.39 -29.62
CA ASN A 28 9.48 -13.49 -30.39
C ASN A 28 8.57 -14.39 -29.52
N LEU A 29 7.64 -13.80 -28.79
CA LEU A 29 6.64 -14.49 -27.99
C LEU A 29 5.28 -14.42 -28.69
N SER A 30 4.53 -15.54 -28.64
CA SER A 30 3.13 -15.54 -29.07
C SER A 30 2.29 -14.68 -28.13
N GLU A 31 1.14 -14.22 -28.59
CA GLU A 31 0.23 -13.36 -27.83
C GLU A 31 -0.18 -13.97 -26.48
N GLN A 32 -0.42 -15.29 -26.46
CA GLN A 32 -0.72 -16.04 -25.25
C GLN A 32 0.48 -16.14 -24.30
N SER A 33 1.70 -16.24 -24.83
CA SER A 33 2.92 -16.28 -24.02
C SER A 33 3.22 -14.92 -23.37
N LEU A 34 2.96 -13.82 -24.08
CA LEU A 34 3.11 -12.46 -23.55
C LEU A 34 2.08 -12.15 -22.47
N ALA A 35 0.82 -12.53 -22.67
CA ALA A 35 -0.21 -12.39 -21.65
C ALA A 35 0.16 -13.16 -20.38
N LYS A 36 0.59 -14.43 -20.53
CA LYS A 36 1.06 -15.27 -19.41
C LYS A 36 2.27 -14.67 -18.71
N TRP A 37 3.28 -14.22 -19.47
CA TRP A 37 4.46 -13.57 -18.93
C TRP A 37 4.11 -12.29 -18.19
N TRP A 38 3.22 -11.44 -18.73
CA TRP A 38 2.77 -10.22 -18.07
C TRP A 38 2.00 -10.50 -16.79
N THR A 39 1.11 -11.50 -16.77
CA THR A 39 0.47 -11.94 -15.52
C THR A 39 1.49 -12.45 -14.51
N LEU A 40 2.50 -13.21 -14.94
CA LEU A 40 3.57 -13.67 -14.04
C LEU A 40 4.40 -12.50 -13.51
N GLN A 41 4.71 -11.50 -14.32
CA GLN A 41 5.39 -10.28 -13.86
C GLN A 41 4.51 -9.49 -12.89
N GLY A 42 3.21 -9.34 -13.18
CA GLY A 42 2.28 -8.69 -12.26
C GLY A 42 2.09 -9.44 -10.94
N LEU A 43 2.26 -10.76 -10.94
CA LEU A 43 2.30 -11.56 -9.72
C LEU A 43 3.63 -11.38 -8.98
N ASN A 44 4.77 -11.45 -9.67
CA ASN A 44 6.10 -11.21 -9.08
C ASN A 44 6.22 -9.80 -8.49
N MET A 45 5.63 -8.78 -9.11
CA MET A 45 5.63 -7.41 -8.60
C MET A 45 4.76 -7.24 -7.34
N LYS A 46 3.85 -8.18 -7.07
CA LYS A 46 3.05 -8.22 -5.83
C LYS A 46 3.72 -9.05 -4.75
N GLU A 47 4.71 -9.88 -5.09
CA GLU A 47 5.50 -10.59 -4.09
C GLU A 47 6.42 -9.57 -3.40
N ILE A 48 6.20 -9.38 -2.09
CA ILE A 48 7.10 -8.60 -1.23
C ILE A 48 8.46 -9.30 -1.26
N ASP A 49 9.44 -8.63 -1.88
CA ASP A 49 10.76 -9.20 -2.09
C ASP A 49 11.35 -9.64 -0.74
N LEU A 50 11.94 -10.83 -0.67
CA LEU A 50 12.51 -11.39 0.56
C LEU A 50 13.57 -10.47 1.19
N THR A 51 14.13 -9.57 0.37
CA THR A 51 15.17 -8.60 0.73
C THR A 51 14.62 -7.26 1.20
N GLU A 52 13.33 -6.98 1.04
CA GLU A 52 12.74 -5.70 1.43
C GLU A 52 12.37 -5.71 2.92
N SER A 53 12.81 -4.67 3.63
CA SER A 53 12.46 -4.46 5.03
C SER A 53 11.06 -3.88 5.14
N LEU A 54 10.25 -4.45 6.03
CA LEU A 54 8.92 -3.97 6.36
C LEU A 54 8.98 -2.53 6.89
N GLY A 55 7.94 -1.75 6.58
CA GLY A 55 7.74 -0.44 7.19
C GLY A 55 7.47 -0.55 8.70
N VAL A 56 7.54 0.59 9.42
CA VAL A 56 7.28 0.61 10.87
C VAL A 56 5.89 0.08 11.24
N VAL A 57 4.85 0.48 10.49
CA VAL A 57 3.46 0.08 10.76
C VAL A 57 3.24 -1.41 10.49
N GLU A 58 3.82 -1.93 9.41
CA GLU A 58 3.73 -3.34 9.04
C GLU A 58 4.52 -4.22 10.02
N THR A 59 5.69 -3.75 10.46
CA THR A 59 6.51 -4.41 11.48
C THR A 59 5.76 -4.50 12.80
N GLU A 60 5.08 -3.43 13.21
CA GLU A 60 4.29 -3.40 14.44
C GLU A 60 3.09 -4.35 14.36
N ALA A 61 2.38 -4.40 13.23
CA ALA A 61 1.30 -5.35 13.01
C ALA A 61 1.80 -6.81 13.04
N GLY A 62 2.91 -7.09 12.35
CA GLY A 62 3.53 -8.42 12.38
C GLY A 62 4.06 -8.81 13.76
N LEU A 63 4.51 -7.83 14.56
CA LEU A 63 4.93 -8.05 15.93
C LEU A 63 3.74 -8.39 16.84
N GLU A 64 2.62 -7.67 16.72
CA GLU A 64 1.40 -7.97 17.47
C GLU A 64 0.87 -9.37 17.14
N GLU A 65 0.92 -9.77 15.87
CA GLU A 65 0.55 -11.13 15.46
C GLU A 65 1.51 -12.19 15.99
N ALA A 66 2.82 -11.92 15.99
CA ALA A 66 3.83 -12.84 16.49
C ALA A 66 3.80 -13.02 18.01
N LEU A 67 3.32 -12.03 18.78
CA LEU A 67 3.26 -12.04 20.26
C LEU A 67 2.00 -12.74 20.80
N LYS A 68 1.63 -13.86 20.17
CA LYS A 68 0.58 -14.76 20.63
C LYS A 68 1.19 -16.03 21.22
N LEU A 69 0.72 -16.39 22.40
CA LEU A 69 1.02 -17.64 23.08
C LEU A 69 0.05 -18.73 22.64
N HIS A 70 0.54 -19.95 22.47
CA HIS A 70 -0.25 -21.07 21.97
C HIS A 70 -0.57 -22.03 23.11
N PHE A 71 -1.77 -21.93 23.66
CA PHE A 71 -2.24 -22.87 24.68
C PHE A 71 -2.92 -24.08 24.03
N ARG A 72 -2.85 -25.22 24.71
CA ARG A 72 -3.66 -26.39 24.38
C ARG A 72 -4.62 -26.63 25.54
N ASP A 73 -5.91 -26.65 25.24
CA ASP A 73 -6.92 -26.93 26.24
C ASP A 73 -6.95 -28.44 26.58
N VAL A 74 -7.68 -28.85 27.62
CA VAL A 74 -7.77 -30.26 28.07
C VAL A 74 -8.34 -31.17 26.96
N ALA A 75 -9.11 -30.59 26.03
CA ALA A 75 -9.65 -31.26 24.84
C ALA A 75 -8.69 -31.27 23.62
N GLY A 76 -7.47 -30.73 23.75
CA GLY A 76 -6.47 -30.69 22.68
C GLY A 76 -6.67 -29.61 21.63
N ILE A 77 -7.62 -28.69 21.83
CA ILE A 77 -7.91 -27.58 20.91
C ILE A 77 -6.84 -26.49 21.10
N PRO A 78 -6.17 -26.03 20.02
CA PRO A 78 -5.22 -24.93 20.10
C PRO A 78 -5.95 -23.60 20.31
N SER A 79 -5.54 -22.85 21.33
CA SER A 79 -6.03 -21.50 21.62
C SER A 79 -4.86 -20.52 21.57
N GLU A 80 -4.97 -19.49 20.75
CA GLU A 80 -4.00 -18.38 20.71
C GLU A 80 -4.44 -17.28 21.68
N LYS A 81 -3.52 -16.81 22.52
CA LYS A 81 -3.78 -15.72 23.45
C LYS A 81 -2.65 -14.69 23.43
N PRO A 82 -2.93 -13.38 23.56
CA PRO A 82 -1.89 -12.36 23.54
C PRO A 82 -0.95 -12.46 24.75
N LEU A 83 0.36 -12.35 24.52
CA LEU A 83 1.41 -12.47 25.54
C LEU A 83 1.22 -11.49 26.71
N HIS A 84 0.88 -10.23 26.41
CA HIS A 84 0.75 -9.16 27.41
C HIS A 84 -0.24 -9.51 28.53
N GLN A 85 -1.35 -10.18 28.19
CA GLN A 85 -2.45 -10.44 29.11
C GLN A 85 -2.35 -11.82 29.79
N HIS A 86 -1.73 -12.80 29.15
CA HIS A 86 -1.83 -14.22 29.54
C HIS A 86 -0.49 -14.87 29.94
N TRP A 87 0.55 -14.07 30.18
CA TRP A 87 1.85 -14.61 30.59
C TRP A 87 1.81 -15.28 31.98
N GLU A 88 0.90 -14.89 32.87
CA GLU A 88 0.74 -15.50 34.20
C GLU A 88 0.15 -16.91 34.13
N GLU A 89 -0.73 -17.17 33.15
CA GLU A 89 -1.30 -18.51 32.93
C GLU A 89 -0.22 -19.53 32.56
N LEU A 90 0.86 -19.09 31.89
CA LEU A 90 2.04 -19.92 31.64
C LEU A 90 2.76 -20.32 32.94
N ALA A 91 2.81 -19.43 33.93
CA ALA A 91 3.49 -19.69 35.19
C ALA A 91 2.80 -20.79 36.03
N ALA A 92 1.51 -21.05 35.78
CA ALA A 92 0.74 -22.12 36.43
C ALA A 92 0.92 -23.50 35.76
N LEU A 93 1.36 -23.54 34.50
CA LEU A 93 1.50 -24.78 33.71
C LEU A 93 2.77 -25.57 34.05
N THR A 94 2.85 -26.83 33.61
CA THR A 94 4.09 -27.63 33.75
C THR A 94 5.17 -27.17 32.77
N LEU A 95 6.45 -27.34 33.11
CA LEU A 95 7.57 -26.95 32.23
C LEU A 95 7.48 -27.47 30.78
N PRO A 96 7.18 -28.75 30.49
CA PRO A 96 7.10 -29.22 29.10
C PRO A 96 5.99 -28.51 28.32
N THR A 97 4.82 -28.31 28.95
CA THR A 97 3.70 -27.59 28.33
C THR A 97 3.99 -26.10 28.11
N ARG A 98 4.82 -25.47 28.96
CA ARG A 98 5.26 -24.08 28.75
C ARG A 98 6.15 -23.95 27.51
N VAL A 99 7.09 -24.88 27.35
CA VAL A 99 8.00 -24.89 26.19
C VAL A 99 7.22 -25.05 24.90
N GLU A 100 6.23 -25.95 24.86
CA GLU A 100 5.37 -26.12 23.69
C GLU A 100 4.53 -24.87 23.39
N ALA A 101 4.07 -24.16 24.42
CA ALA A 101 3.24 -22.97 24.23
C ALA A 101 4.03 -21.74 23.73
N VAL A 102 5.29 -21.62 24.12
CA VAL A 102 6.16 -20.47 23.81
C VAL A 102 6.93 -20.66 22.49
N ARG A 103 7.20 -21.90 22.08
CA ARG A 103 8.01 -22.21 20.90
C ARG A 103 7.51 -21.54 19.60
N PRO A 104 6.21 -21.59 19.25
CA PRO A 104 5.76 -20.98 17.99
C PRO A 104 5.92 -19.45 17.99
N THR A 105 5.73 -18.82 19.16
CA THR A 105 5.96 -17.39 19.38
C THR A 105 7.44 -17.04 19.17
N GLN A 106 8.37 -17.82 19.73
CA GLN A 106 9.80 -17.63 19.54
C GLN A 106 10.21 -17.74 18.07
N GLU A 107 9.70 -18.76 17.37
CA GLU A 107 9.98 -18.94 15.95
C GLU A 107 9.39 -17.81 15.10
N ALA A 108 8.19 -17.34 15.41
CA ALA A 108 7.55 -16.21 14.72
C ALA A 108 8.37 -14.92 14.88
N LEU A 109 8.87 -14.63 16.09
CA LEU A 109 9.73 -13.49 16.35
C LEU A 109 11.08 -13.58 15.61
N VAL A 110 11.68 -14.77 15.52
CA VAL A 110 12.90 -14.97 14.71
C VAL A 110 12.61 -14.70 13.24
N ARG A 111 11.52 -15.25 12.69
CA ARG A 111 11.11 -14.98 11.30
C ARG A 111 10.91 -13.49 11.04
N LEU A 112 10.25 -12.80 11.95
CA LEU A 112 10.02 -11.35 11.85
C LEU A 112 11.35 -10.57 11.89
N SER A 113 12.33 -11.01 12.68
CA SER A 113 13.62 -10.32 12.82
C SER A 113 14.43 -10.19 11.52
N TYR A 114 14.18 -11.08 10.55
CA TYR A 114 14.83 -11.00 9.23
C TYR A 114 14.30 -9.85 8.37
N ARG A 115 13.02 -9.48 8.51
CA ARG A 115 12.36 -8.47 7.66
C ARG A 115 11.91 -7.22 8.40
N CYS A 116 11.90 -7.22 9.72
CA CYS A 116 11.41 -6.09 10.51
C CYS A 116 12.15 -4.79 10.20
N PHE A 117 11.50 -3.66 10.45
CA PHE A 117 12.15 -2.37 10.42
C PHE A 117 13.36 -2.35 11.39
N PRO A 118 14.55 -1.86 10.99
CA PRO A 118 15.79 -2.07 11.75
C PRO A 118 15.76 -1.62 13.21
N SER A 119 15.01 -0.56 13.54
CA SER A 119 14.91 -0.07 14.92
C SER A 119 14.10 -0.98 15.85
N PHE A 120 13.31 -1.93 15.32
CA PHE A 120 12.57 -2.91 16.12
C PHE A 120 13.43 -4.11 16.54
N ARG A 121 14.58 -4.35 15.90
CA ARG A 121 15.49 -5.47 16.26
C ARG A 121 15.82 -5.57 17.76
N PRO A 122 16.21 -4.48 18.47
CA PRO A 122 16.42 -4.56 19.91
C PRO A 122 15.16 -4.94 20.69
N LEU A 123 13.97 -4.47 20.28
CA LEU A 123 12.71 -4.85 20.93
C LEU A 123 12.43 -6.35 20.75
N LEU A 124 12.62 -6.88 19.54
CA LEU A 124 12.44 -8.32 19.27
C LEU A 124 13.39 -9.17 20.12
N ALA A 125 14.64 -8.75 20.27
CA ALA A 125 15.61 -9.42 21.12
C ALA A 125 15.18 -9.41 22.60
N GLU A 126 14.64 -8.29 23.10
CA GLU A 126 14.11 -8.21 24.46
C GLU A 126 12.90 -9.14 24.67
N TYR A 127 11.97 -9.21 23.70
CA TYR A 127 10.86 -10.18 23.76
C TYR A 127 11.36 -11.62 23.80
N GLN A 128 12.39 -11.97 23.01
CA GLN A 128 13.01 -13.30 23.08
C GLN A 128 13.59 -13.60 24.46
N LEU A 129 14.24 -12.62 25.11
CA LEU A 129 14.74 -12.77 26.47
C LEU A 129 13.60 -12.96 27.50
N ILE A 130 12.48 -12.25 27.34
CA ILE A 130 11.30 -12.44 28.18
C ILE A 130 10.71 -13.83 27.99
N LEU A 131 10.58 -14.31 26.75
CA LEU A 131 10.10 -15.66 26.46
C LEU A 131 11.02 -16.73 27.06
N ALA A 132 12.34 -16.53 27.01
CA ALA A 132 13.30 -17.43 27.67
C ALA A 132 13.21 -17.35 29.21
N GLU A 133 12.91 -16.19 29.78
CA GLU A 133 12.72 -16.00 31.21
C GLU A 133 11.43 -16.66 31.72
N LEU A 134 10.36 -16.69 30.93
CA LEU A 134 9.10 -17.39 31.25
C LEU A 134 9.28 -18.91 31.41
N LEU A 135 10.33 -19.48 30.80
CA LEU A 135 10.68 -20.89 30.96
C LEU A 135 11.44 -21.18 32.27
N LYS A 136 11.91 -20.15 32.99
CA LYS A 136 12.57 -20.30 34.28
C LYS A 136 11.53 -20.49 35.40
N PRO A 137 11.91 -21.16 36.51
CA PRO A 137 10.98 -21.46 37.60
C PRO A 137 10.50 -20.21 38.38
N LYS A 138 11.25 -19.11 38.35
CA LYS A 138 10.90 -17.83 38.99
C LYS A 138 11.12 -16.67 38.02
N PRO A 139 10.15 -16.38 37.14
CA PRO A 139 10.20 -15.19 36.31
C PRO A 139 10.18 -13.92 37.20
N GLN A 140 11.07 -12.95 36.95
CA GLN A 140 11.10 -11.70 37.71
C GLN A 140 10.82 -10.51 36.79
N LYS A 141 10.09 -9.52 37.32
CA LYS A 141 9.84 -8.23 36.65
C LYS A 141 9.29 -8.31 35.22
N ILE A 142 8.62 -9.40 34.86
CA ILE A 142 8.07 -9.59 33.50
C ILE A 142 7.02 -8.52 33.18
N ALA A 143 6.12 -8.23 34.11
CA ALA A 143 5.09 -7.20 33.92
C ALA A 143 5.70 -5.82 33.64
N GLU A 144 6.70 -5.39 34.41
CA GLU A 144 7.39 -4.10 34.23
C GLU A 144 8.11 -4.04 32.87
N ARG A 145 8.80 -5.12 32.50
CA ARG A 145 9.52 -5.21 31.22
C ARG A 145 8.56 -5.16 30.03
N LEU A 146 7.45 -5.91 30.08
CA LEU A 146 6.44 -5.91 29.03
C LEU A 146 5.80 -4.53 28.88
N ALA A 147 5.45 -3.86 29.98
CA ALA A 147 4.90 -2.51 29.94
C ALA A 147 5.89 -1.49 29.34
N GLY A 148 7.18 -1.58 29.70
CA GLY A 148 8.23 -0.73 29.12
C GLY A 148 8.44 -0.96 27.61
N LEU A 149 8.36 -2.20 27.16
CA LEU A 149 8.45 -2.53 25.73
C LEU A 149 7.22 -2.04 24.95
N GLU A 150 6.03 -2.15 25.54
CA GLU A 150 4.80 -1.64 24.92
C GLU A 150 4.84 -0.11 24.76
N GLN A 151 5.29 0.61 25.79
CA GLN A 151 5.48 2.05 25.70
C GLN A 151 6.51 2.44 24.63
N SER A 152 7.58 1.66 24.51
CA SER A 152 8.61 1.87 23.48
C SER A 152 8.02 1.68 22.07
N ARG A 153 7.23 0.62 21.85
CA ARG A 153 6.54 0.34 20.58
C ARG A 153 5.58 1.46 20.20
N ARG A 154 4.77 1.93 21.15
CA ARG A 154 3.83 3.05 20.94
C ARG A 154 4.57 4.31 20.50
N THR A 155 5.62 4.69 21.23
CA THR A 155 6.44 5.87 20.92
C THR A 155 7.08 5.78 19.53
N MET A 156 7.58 4.62 19.14
CA MET A 156 8.18 4.41 17.81
C MET A 156 7.15 4.51 16.69
N THR A 157 5.96 3.94 16.89
CA THR A 157 4.87 3.98 15.92
C THR A 157 4.33 5.40 15.75
N GLU A 158 4.14 6.13 16.85
CA GLU A 158 3.73 7.54 16.85
C GLU A 158 4.75 8.41 16.11
N LYS A 159 6.05 8.24 16.39
CA LYS A 159 7.11 8.96 15.66
C LYS A 159 7.08 8.69 14.16
N ALA A 160 6.86 7.44 13.76
CA ALA A 160 6.77 7.09 12.34
C ALA A 160 5.54 7.70 11.66
N ARG A 161 4.39 7.72 12.35
CA ARG A 161 3.19 8.41 11.86
C ARG A 161 3.43 9.91 11.72
N HIS A 162 3.97 10.56 12.75
CA HIS A 162 4.31 11.99 12.69
C HIS A 162 5.29 12.34 11.57
N ALA A 163 6.28 11.49 11.31
CA ALA A 163 7.21 11.69 10.21
C ALA A 163 6.49 11.63 8.85
N ARG A 164 5.56 10.67 8.67
CA ARG A 164 4.72 10.58 7.47
C ARG A 164 3.82 11.80 7.33
N ASP A 165 3.08 12.16 8.38
CA ASP A 165 2.17 13.30 8.38
C ASP A 165 2.91 14.61 8.03
N TYR A 166 4.13 14.77 8.53
CA TYR A 166 4.99 15.92 8.20
C TYR A 166 5.42 15.93 6.74
N LEU A 167 5.82 14.78 6.19
CA LEU A 167 6.18 14.66 4.78
C LEU A 167 4.97 14.93 3.87
N ASP A 168 3.81 14.36 4.21
CA ASP A 168 2.56 14.60 3.48
C ASP A 168 2.21 16.10 3.51
N TRP A 169 2.28 16.74 4.68
CA TRP A 169 2.07 18.19 4.80
C TRP A 169 3.11 18.99 4.00
N PHE A 170 4.38 18.61 4.04
CA PHE A 170 5.44 19.27 3.29
C PHE A 170 5.22 19.14 1.78
N GLU A 171 4.86 17.96 1.29
CA GLU A 171 4.51 17.73 -0.11
C GLU A 171 3.31 18.60 -0.51
N ILE A 172 2.22 18.56 0.26
CA ILE A 172 1.01 19.37 -0.02
C ILE A 172 1.33 20.88 -0.08
N THR A 173 2.19 21.36 0.81
CA THR A 173 2.51 22.80 0.91
C THR A 173 3.58 23.26 -0.07
N GLN A 174 4.47 22.36 -0.53
CA GLN A 174 5.56 22.69 -1.45
C GLN A 174 5.28 22.30 -2.90
N VAL A 175 4.18 21.58 -3.19
CA VAL A 175 3.72 21.36 -4.57
C VAL A 175 3.31 22.72 -5.16
N ARG A 176 4.28 23.37 -5.80
CA ARG A 176 4.12 24.63 -6.56
C ARG A 176 3.65 24.37 -7.99
N GLU A 177 3.80 23.14 -8.47
CA GLU A 177 3.50 22.74 -9.84
C GLU A 177 2.56 21.53 -9.79
N THR A 178 1.27 21.75 -10.00
CA THR A 178 0.43 20.69 -10.57
C THR A 178 1.14 20.25 -11.84
N SER A 179 1.54 18.97 -11.94
CA SER A 179 2.19 18.40 -13.12
C SER A 179 1.64 19.06 -14.38
N GLY A 180 2.50 19.77 -15.14
CA GLY A 180 2.11 20.62 -16.29
C GLY A 180 1.30 19.92 -17.38
N ALA A 181 1.00 18.62 -17.22
CA ALA A 181 0.02 17.86 -17.99
C ALA A 181 -1.35 18.57 -18.14
N PHE A 182 -1.78 19.37 -17.16
CA PHE A 182 -3.02 20.16 -17.28
C PHE A 182 -2.82 21.54 -17.91
N GLU A 183 -1.59 22.08 -17.88
CA GLU A 183 -1.26 23.36 -18.53
C GLU A 183 -1.33 23.22 -20.05
N ASP A 184 -0.89 22.10 -20.62
CA ASP A 184 -1.00 21.83 -22.05
C ASP A 184 -2.47 21.78 -22.51
N TYR A 185 -3.36 21.19 -21.70
CA TYR A 185 -4.79 21.15 -21.98
C TYR A 185 -5.43 22.55 -21.89
N LEU A 186 -5.06 23.34 -20.87
CA LEU A 186 -5.53 24.73 -20.74
C LEU A 186 -5.01 25.61 -21.88
N ALA A 187 -3.74 25.46 -22.27
CA ALA A 187 -3.14 26.15 -23.41
C ALA A 187 -3.81 25.74 -24.73
N LEU A 188 -4.14 24.47 -24.92
CA LEU A 188 -4.89 23.98 -26.07
C LEU A 188 -6.30 24.58 -26.11
N LYS A 189 -7.01 24.59 -24.97
CA LYS A 189 -8.35 25.18 -24.86
C LYS A 189 -8.33 26.67 -25.18
N GLU A 190 -7.36 27.42 -24.66
CA GLU A 190 -7.22 28.84 -24.98
C GLU A 190 -6.88 29.07 -26.46
N ARG A 191 -5.94 28.30 -27.04
CA ARG A 191 -5.66 28.33 -28.49
C ARG A 191 -6.88 28.02 -29.34
N LEU A 192 -7.72 27.07 -28.91
CA LEU A 192 -8.96 26.73 -29.59
C LEU A 192 -9.98 27.87 -29.52
N LYS A 193 -10.12 28.53 -28.36
CA LYS A 193 -10.95 29.75 -28.25
C LYS A 193 -10.46 30.88 -29.15
N THR A 194 -9.14 31.09 -29.25
CA THR A 194 -8.58 32.15 -30.12
C THR A 194 -8.69 31.79 -31.61
N ARG A 195 -8.73 30.50 -31.96
CA ARG A 195 -8.85 30.01 -33.35
C ARG A 195 -10.28 29.84 -33.85
N VAL A 196 -11.30 30.12 -33.04
CA VAL A 196 -12.62 30.49 -33.57
C VAL A 196 -12.53 31.91 -34.14
N SER A 197 -11.61 32.09 -35.07
CA SER A 197 -11.49 33.27 -35.91
C SER A 197 -12.58 33.16 -36.97
N ASP A 198 -13.30 34.27 -37.19
CA ASP A 198 -14.32 34.51 -38.21
C ASP A 198 -13.98 33.86 -39.55
N ARG A 199 -14.29 32.56 -39.70
CA ARG A 199 -14.15 31.86 -40.98
C ARG A 199 -15.29 32.35 -41.87
N LYS A 200 -14.99 33.29 -42.78
CA LYS A 200 -15.91 33.78 -43.81
C LYS A 200 -15.99 32.83 -45.02
N ASP A 201 -15.99 31.52 -44.75
CA ASP A 201 -16.19 30.52 -45.79
C ASP A 201 -17.69 30.40 -46.11
N PRO A 202 -18.07 30.02 -47.35
CA PRO A 202 -19.48 29.89 -47.73
C PRO A 202 -20.25 28.90 -46.84
N VAL A 203 -19.57 27.85 -46.38
CA VAL A 203 -20.12 26.84 -45.47
C VAL A 203 -20.37 27.42 -44.07
N SER A 204 -19.44 28.21 -43.54
CA SER A 204 -19.59 28.88 -42.24
C SER A 204 -20.73 29.90 -42.26
N THR A 205 -20.83 30.69 -43.33
CA THR A 205 -21.94 31.65 -43.51
C THR A 205 -23.31 30.94 -43.57
N TYR A 206 -23.34 29.73 -44.16
CA TYR A 206 -24.54 28.89 -44.16
C TYR A 206 -24.87 28.37 -42.76
N LEU A 207 -23.88 27.86 -42.02
CA LEU A 207 -24.06 27.39 -40.64
C LEU A 207 -24.51 28.54 -39.71
N ASP A 208 -23.95 29.73 -39.83
CA ASP A 208 -24.36 30.92 -39.06
C ASP A 208 -25.80 31.34 -39.39
N ARG A 209 -26.20 31.27 -40.67
CA ARG A 209 -27.59 31.51 -41.07
C ARG A 209 -28.53 30.47 -40.48
N MET A 210 -28.14 29.20 -40.52
CA MET A 210 -28.93 28.10 -39.96
C MET A 210 -29.06 28.22 -38.44
N GLU A 211 -27.97 28.53 -37.74
CA GLU A 211 -27.97 28.78 -36.29
C GLU A 211 -28.89 29.95 -35.92
N LYS A 212 -28.86 31.04 -36.70
CA LYS A 212 -29.75 32.20 -36.50
C LYS A 212 -31.22 31.86 -36.72
N ILE A 213 -31.53 30.95 -37.65
CA ILE A 213 -32.90 30.46 -37.90
C ILE A 213 -33.34 29.53 -36.75
N PHE A 214 -32.49 28.61 -36.33
CA PHE A 214 -32.78 27.68 -35.24
C PHE A 214 -32.93 28.39 -33.89
N ASN A 215 -32.02 29.30 -33.54
CA ASN A 215 -32.09 30.09 -32.30
C ASN A 215 -33.25 31.10 -32.32
N ARG A 216 -33.68 31.57 -33.50
CA ARG A 216 -34.91 32.37 -33.65
C ARG A 216 -36.17 31.52 -33.43
N SER A 217 -36.16 30.23 -33.78
CA SER A 217 -37.27 29.31 -33.51
C SER A 217 -37.34 28.85 -32.04
N GLY A 218 -36.19 28.77 -31.36
CA GLY A 218 -36.11 28.37 -29.95
C GLY A 218 -36.66 29.40 -28.95
N ASN A 219 -36.75 30.68 -29.35
CA ASN A 219 -37.34 31.74 -28.51
C ASN A 219 -38.86 31.90 -28.68
N ALA A 220 -39.51 31.08 -29.52
CA ALA A 220 -40.94 31.12 -29.76
C ALA A 220 -41.74 30.01 -29.04
N ALA A 221 -41.11 29.24 -28.14
CA ALA A 221 -41.79 28.16 -27.42
C ALA A 221 -41.46 28.13 -25.92
N ARG A 222 -42.08 29.02 -25.16
CA ARG A 222 -42.47 28.75 -23.76
C ARG A 222 -43.86 29.36 -23.51
N PRO A 223 -44.95 28.58 -23.53
CA PRO A 223 -46.14 28.96 -22.80
C PRO A 223 -45.88 28.75 -21.30
N ALA A 224 -46.20 29.76 -20.50
CA ALA A 224 -46.14 29.70 -19.05
C ALA A 224 -47.19 28.72 -18.49
N PRO A 225 -46.88 27.94 -17.44
CA PRO A 225 -47.88 27.60 -16.43
C PRO A 225 -48.11 28.80 -15.48
#